data_AF-A0A482Z895-F1
#
_entry.id   AF-A0A482Z895-F1
#
_cell.length_a   1.000
_cell.length_b   1.000
_cell.length_c   1.000
_cell.angle_alpha   90.00
_cell.angle_beta   90.00
_cell.angle_gamma   90.00
#
_symmetry.space_group_name_H-M   'P 1'
#
loop_
_entity.id
_entity.type
_entity.pdbx_description
1 polymer ?
#
loop_
_entity_poly.entity_id
_entity_poly.type
_entity_poly.pdbx_seq_one_letter_code
_entity_poly.pdbx_strand_id
1 'polypeptide(L)'
;MASPKLIATALAISYLLCVTVGQQYGLPLACGEGEIWDNCRPPCPKTCKNMLQISPLPMCMIKMCTAGCACKPQYVRNEEGKCVYPSQCNFNRQ
;
A
#
# COMPACT_ATOMS: atom_id res chain seq x y z
N MET A 1 -5.94 17.05 44.55
CA MET A 1 -7.01 16.97 43.54
C MET A 1 -6.58 17.80 42.35
N ALA A 2 -6.45 17.21 41.16
CA ALA A 2 -6.06 17.98 39.97
C ALA A 2 -7.20 18.92 39.54
N SER A 3 -6.87 20.13 39.06
CA SER A 3 -7.89 21.06 38.60
C SER A 3 -8.53 20.53 37.30
N PRO A 4 -9.83 20.78 37.06
CA PRO A 4 -10.51 20.32 35.86
C PRO A 4 -9.86 20.87 34.57
N LYS A 5 -9.22 22.05 34.66
CA LYS A 5 -8.43 22.64 33.57
C LYS A 5 -7.20 21.79 33.23
N LEU A 6 -6.46 21.31 34.24
CA LEU A 6 -5.29 20.45 34.06
C LEU A 6 -5.66 19.10 33.43
N ILE A 7 -6.81 18.54 33.83
CA ILE A 7 -7.31 17.26 33.27
C ILE A 7 -7.72 17.45 31.81
N ALA A 8 -8.44 18.53 31.49
CA ALA A 8 -8.85 18.82 30.11
C ALA A 8 -7.64 19.06 29.18
N THR A 9 -6.62 19.77 29.66
CA THR A 9 -5.39 20.00 28.88
C THR A 9 -4.60 18.71 28.65
N ALA A 10 -4.49 17.82 29.65
CA ALA A 10 -3.85 16.52 29.48
C ALA A 10 -4.64 15.62 28.51
N LEU A 11 -5.98 15.68 28.61
CA LEU A 11 -6.99 15.25 27.64
C LEU A 11 -6.56 15.50 26.19
N ALA A 12 -6.54 16.78 25.86
CA ALA A 12 -6.27 17.28 24.53
C ALA A 12 -4.86 16.92 24.04
N ILE A 13 -3.84 17.03 24.89
CA ILE A 13 -2.46 16.70 24.53
C ILE A 13 -2.34 15.21 24.19
N SER A 14 -2.94 14.32 24.99
CA SER A 14 -2.90 12.88 24.74
C SER A 14 -3.57 12.49 23.42
N TYR A 15 -4.72 13.11 23.11
CA TYR A 15 -5.42 12.91 21.84
C TYR A 15 -4.60 13.42 20.65
N LEU A 16 -4.04 14.64 20.75
CA LEU A 16 -3.21 15.22 19.70
C LEU A 16 -1.96 14.37 19.43
N LEU A 17 -1.26 13.91 20.46
CA LEU A 17 -0.13 12.99 20.30
C LEU A 17 -0.58 11.67 19.66
N CYS A 18 -1.70 11.09 20.08
CA CYS A 18 -2.20 9.86 19.46
C CYS A 18 -2.47 10.04 17.96
N VAL A 19 -3.09 11.15 17.56
CA VAL A 19 -3.38 11.49 16.16
C VAL A 19 -2.09 11.72 15.36
N THR A 20 -1.16 12.53 15.87
CA THR A 20 0.07 12.87 15.14
C THR A 20 0.99 11.67 14.98
N VAL A 21 1.11 10.82 16.01
CA VAL A 21 1.99 9.66 15.94
C VAL A 21 1.32 8.55 15.10
N GLY A 22 -0.01 8.43 15.13
CA GLY A 22 -0.84 7.58 14.24
C GLY A 22 -0.59 7.78 12.75
N GLN A 23 -0.32 9.02 12.32
CA GLN A 23 0.04 9.33 10.93
C GLN A 23 1.52 9.08 10.62
N GLN A 24 2.39 8.96 11.62
CA GLN A 24 3.85 8.87 11.43
C GLN A 24 4.33 7.42 11.24
N TYR A 25 3.67 6.44 11.84
CA TYR A 25 3.88 5.03 11.47
C TYR A 25 2.99 4.71 10.27
N GLY A 26 3.45 5.07 9.08
CA GLY A 26 2.87 4.66 7.79
C GLY A 26 2.94 3.15 7.53
N LEU A 27 2.79 2.32 8.57
CA LEU A 27 2.54 0.89 8.45
C LEU A 27 1.03 0.73 8.26
N PRO A 28 0.56 0.47 7.03
CA PRO A 28 -0.84 0.18 6.84
C PRO A 28 -1.14 -1.13 7.59
N LEU A 29 -1.95 -1.05 8.65
CA LEU A 29 -2.43 -2.21 9.44
C LEU A 29 -3.11 -3.26 8.56
N ALA A 30 -3.57 -2.85 7.38
CA ALA A 30 -4.15 -3.67 6.34
C ALA A 30 -3.74 -3.13 4.98
N CYS A 31 -3.68 -3.97 3.95
CA CYS A 31 -3.36 -3.54 2.60
C CYS A 31 -4.39 -2.54 2.05
N GLY A 32 -3.95 -1.72 1.09
CA GLY A 32 -4.80 -0.70 0.47
C GLY A 32 -5.95 -1.28 -0.35
N GLU A 33 -6.77 -0.40 -0.91
CA GLU A 33 -7.84 -0.82 -1.82
C GLU A 33 -7.27 -1.56 -3.04
N GLY A 34 -7.88 -2.69 -3.39
CA GLY A 34 -7.42 -3.54 -4.49
C GLY A 34 -6.16 -4.37 -4.18
N GLU A 35 -5.64 -4.32 -2.95
CA GLU A 35 -4.47 -5.09 -2.51
C GLU A 35 -4.86 -6.23 -1.55
N ILE A 36 -3.98 -7.21 -1.44
CA ILE A 36 -4.04 -8.33 -0.49
C ILE A 36 -2.66 -8.56 0.11
N TRP A 37 -2.63 -9.01 1.36
CA TRP A 37 -1.37 -9.43 1.97
C TRP A 37 -0.89 -10.73 1.31
N ASP A 38 0.34 -10.71 0.82
CA ASP A 38 1.00 -11.88 0.24
C ASP A 38 2.30 -12.14 1.01
N ASN A 39 2.44 -13.36 1.53
CA ASN A 39 3.67 -13.77 2.23
C ASN A 39 4.85 -13.96 1.27
N CYS A 40 4.58 -14.10 -0.03
CA CYS A 40 5.57 -14.34 -1.06
C CYS A 40 5.21 -13.56 -2.34
N ARG A 41 5.16 -12.24 -2.23
CA ARG A 41 4.92 -11.35 -3.38
C ARG A 41 6.09 -11.46 -4.38
N PRO A 42 5.81 -11.74 -5.66
CA PRO A 42 6.84 -11.88 -6.68
C PRO A 42 7.57 -10.54 -6.93
N PRO A 43 8.84 -10.58 -7.35
CA PRO A 43 9.69 -9.40 -7.45
C PRO A 43 9.25 -8.45 -8.58
N CYS A 44 8.54 -8.97 -9.58
CA CYS A 44 7.99 -8.20 -10.69
C CYS A 44 6.46 -8.25 -10.67
N PRO A 45 5.79 -7.31 -10.00
CA PRO A 45 4.34 -7.22 -10.05
C PRO A 45 3.83 -6.85 -11.45
N LYS A 46 2.60 -7.24 -11.76
CA LYS A 46 1.90 -6.75 -12.95
C LYS A 46 1.53 -5.27 -12.77
N THR A 47 1.79 -4.49 -13.80
CA THR A 47 1.59 -3.04 -13.86
C THR A 47 0.84 -2.69 -15.14
N CYS A 48 0.32 -1.46 -15.23
CA CYS A 48 -0.26 -0.98 -16.48
C CYS A 48 0.68 -1.08 -17.69
N LYS A 49 2.01 -1.02 -17.48
CA LYS A 49 3.02 -1.02 -18.55
C LYS A 49 3.42 -2.42 -19.04
N ASN A 50 3.32 -3.43 -18.19
CA ASN A 50 3.78 -4.79 -18.50
C ASN A 50 2.67 -5.85 -18.46
N MET A 51 1.39 -5.47 -18.30
CA MET A 51 0.28 -6.42 -18.23
C MET A 51 0.13 -7.30 -19.49
N LEU A 52 0.57 -6.79 -20.65
CA LEU A 52 0.55 -7.48 -21.94
C LEU A 52 1.83 -8.27 -22.21
N GLN A 53 2.80 -8.24 -21.28
CA GLN A 53 4.06 -8.92 -21.46
C GLN A 53 3.86 -10.43 -21.37
N ILE A 54 4.14 -11.13 -22.47
CA ILE A 54 3.87 -12.57 -22.64
C ILE A 54 4.89 -13.42 -21.86
N SER A 55 6.12 -12.94 -21.72
CA SER A 55 7.19 -13.65 -21.01
C SER A 55 7.81 -12.77 -19.90
N PRO A 56 7.88 -13.24 -18.64
CA PRO A 56 8.51 -12.50 -17.56
C PRO A 56 10.01 -12.32 -17.84
N LEU A 57 10.60 -11.20 -17.39
CA LEU A 57 12.04 -11.04 -17.46
C LEU A 57 12.73 -12.16 -16.65
N PRO A 58 13.93 -12.62 -17.03
CA PRO A 58 14.65 -13.65 -16.27
C PRO A 58 14.81 -13.33 -14.78
N MET A 59 15.02 -12.05 -14.43
CA MET A 59 15.08 -11.58 -13.05
C MET A 59 13.76 -11.82 -12.26
N CYS A 60 12.63 -11.83 -12.96
CA CYS A 60 11.31 -12.05 -12.37
C CYS A 60 11.01 -13.53 -12.12
N MET A 61 11.77 -14.45 -12.73
CA MET A 61 11.63 -15.89 -12.57
C MET A 61 12.43 -16.43 -11.38
N ILE A 62 13.25 -15.59 -10.74
CA ILE A 62 13.99 -15.95 -9.54
C ILE A 62 12.97 -16.21 -8.41
N LYS A 63 13.13 -17.32 -7.68
CA LYS A 63 12.30 -17.66 -6.50
C LYS A 63 12.60 -16.77 -5.27
N MET A 64 12.89 -15.50 -5.49
CA MET A 64 13.03 -14.50 -4.43
C MET A 64 11.74 -13.71 -4.35
N CYS A 65 11.06 -13.81 -3.22
CA CYS A 65 9.85 -13.07 -2.93
C CYS A 65 9.96 -12.36 -1.58
N THR A 66 9.13 -11.34 -1.38
CA THR A 66 9.09 -10.58 -0.12
C THR A 66 7.66 -10.55 0.41
N ALA A 67 7.50 -10.56 1.73
CA ALA A 67 6.18 -10.40 2.33
C ALA A 67 5.64 -8.98 2.13
N GLY A 68 4.33 -8.85 1.95
CA GLY A 68 3.57 -7.60 2.04
C GLY A 68 2.51 -7.45 0.95
N CYS A 69 2.01 -6.23 0.75
CA CYS A 69 0.81 -6.00 -0.08
C CYS A 69 1.03 -6.15 -1.59
N ALA A 70 0.32 -7.07 -2.20
CA ALA A 70 0.27 -7.30 -3.65
C ALA A 70 -1.10 -6.89 -4.21
N CYS A 71 -1.16 -6.50 -5.48
CA CYS A 71 -2.45 -6.33 -6.14
C CYS A 71 -3.21 -7.66 -6.18
N LYS A 72 -4.53 -7.61 -6.05
CA LYS A 72 -5.40 -8.77 -6.27
C LYS A 72 -5.14 -9.38 -7.67
N PRO A 73 -5.43 -10.68 -7.90
CA PRO A 73 -5.09 -11.37 -9.15
C PRO A 73 -5.59 -10.72 -10.45
N GLN A 74 -6.69 -9.96 -10.39
CA GLN A 74 -7.29 -9.26 -11.55
C GLN A 74 -6.90 -7.78 -11.65
N TYR A 75 -6.06 -7.30 -10.73
CA TYR A 75 -5.66 -5.90 -10.62
C TYR A 75 -4.20 -5.74 -11.08
N VAL A 76 -3.88 -4.55 -11.56
CA VAL A 76 -2.54 -4.14 -11.97
C VAL A 76 -2.17 -2.84 -11.30
N ARG A 77 -0.88 -2.63 -11.00
CA ARG A 77 -0.43 -1.37 -10.39
C ARG A 77 -0.29 -0.28 -11.46
N ASN A 78 -0.93 0.86 -11.24
CA ASN A 78 -0.80 2.04 -12.10
C ASN A 78 0.43 2.89 -11.71
N GLU A 79 0.66 3.99 -12.41
CA GLU A 79 1.80 4.90 -12.17
C GLU A 79 1.70 5.66 -10.83
N GLU A 80 0.51 5.76 -10.25
CA GLU A 80 0.27 6.33 -8.92
C GLU A 80 0.53 5.33 -7.79
N GLY A 81 0.92 4.09 -8.12
CA GLY A 81 1.14 3.03 -7.14
C GLY A 81 -0.14 2.31 -6.67
N LYS A 82 -1.31 2.66 -7.23
CA LYS A 82 -2.61 2.06 -6.89
C LYS A 82 -2.89 0.80 -7.70
N CYS A 83 -3.51 -0.20 -7.09
CA CYS A 83 -4.02 -1.37 -7.78
C CYS A 83 -5.38 -1.03 -8.41
N VAL A 84 -5.47 -1.13 -9.73
CA VAL A 84 -6.68 -0.81 -10.51
C VAL A 84 -7.03 -1.96 -11.45
N TYR A 85 -8.24 -1.97 -12.00
CA TYR A 85 -8.56 -2.86 -13.11
C TYR A 85 -7.75 -2.50 -14.36
N PRO A 86 -7.34 -3.48 -15.19
CA PRO A 86 -6.65 -3.23 -16.44
C PRO A 86 -7.34 -2.22 -17.36
N SER A 87 -8.69 -2.19 -17.35
CA SER A 87 -9.51 -1.24 -18.11
C SER A 87 -9.36 0.22 -17.64
N GLN A 88 -8.85 0.45 -16.43
CA GLN A 88 -8.61 1.78 -15.87
C GLN A 88 -7.18 2.27 -16.13
N CYS A 89 -6.36 1.49 -16.83
CA CYS A 89 -5.03 1.95 -17.23
C CYS A 89 -5.13 2.99 -18.34
N ASN A 90 -4.38 4.07 -18.20
CA ASN A 90 -4.27 5.09 -19.25
C ASN A 90 -3.19 4.66 -20.26
N PHE A 91 -3.62 4.14 -21.41
CA PHE A 91 -2.73 3.66 -22.47
C PHE A 91 -2.19 4.78 -23.38
N ASN A 92 -2.62 6.03 -23.19
CA ASN A 92 -2.21 7.17 -24.02
C ASN A 92 -0.90 7.84 -23.57
N ARG A 93 -0.13 7.21 -22.69
CA ARG A 93 1.24 7.61 -22.34
C ARG A 93 2.23 6.60 -22.92
N GLN A 94 2.49 6.75 -24.22
CA GLN A 94 3.65 6.16 -24.90
C GLN A 94 4.83 7.13 -24.80
#